data_AF-A0A6G9A6V5-F1
#
_entry.id   AF-A0A6G9A6V5-F1
#
_cell.length_a   1.000
_cell.length_b   1.000
_cell.length_c   1.000
_cell.angle_alpha   90.00
_cell.angle_beta   90.00
_cell.angle_gamma   90.00
#
_symmetry.space_group_name_H-M   'P 1'
#
loop_
_entity.id
_entity.type
_entity.pdbx_description
1 polymer ?
#
loop_
_entity_poly.entity_id
_entity_poly.type
_entity_poly.pdbx_seq_one_letter_code
_entity_poly.pdbx_strand_id
1 'polypeptide(L)'
;MLLRNAGICFATLLLATLANAPTHAQDVPGIEICTVEKTMERRTSCLQSNVDFLQKTITKLTLDHRQKLDAANRQIDALKVTLAGLQKTIGDLQTAQAKQADDLKKKQDAPPAKDAK
;
A
#
# COMPACT_ATOMS: atom_id res chain seq x y z
N MET A 1 -13.10 12.26 24.57
CA MET A 1 -14.07 11.19 24.22
C MET A 1 -14.83 11.47 22.92
N LEU A 2 -15.32 12.70 22.69
CA LEU A 2 -16.09 13.03 21.47
C LEU A 2 -15.34 12.77 20.14
N LEU A 3 -14.03 13.04 20.07
CA LEU A 3 -13.23 12.79 18.87
C LEU A 3 -13.10 11.31 18.50
N ARG A 4 -13.07 10.40 19.49
CA ARG A 4 -13.01 8.94 19.25
C ARG A 4 -14.33 8.42 18.68
N ASN A 5 -15.46 8.92 19.19
CA ASN A 5 -16.78 8.55 18.66
C ASN A 5 -16.98 9.09 17.24
N ALA A 6 -16.53 10.32 16.95
CA ALA A 6 -16.59 10.88 15.60
C ALA A 6 -15.78 10.05 14.59
N GLY A 7 -14.56 9.61 14.96
CA GLY A 7 -13.72 8.78 14.11
C GLY A 7 -14.34 7.40 13.81
N ILE A 8 -14.99 6.78 14.81
CA ILE A 8 -15.71 5.51 14.64
C ILE A 8 -16.91 5.69 13.70
N CYS A 9 -17.69 6.75 13.87
CA CYS A 9 -18.82 7.05 12.99
C CYS A 9 -18.40 7.34 11.55
N PHE A 10 -17.27 8.04 11.34
CA PHE A 10 -16.74 8.27 9.99
C PHE A 10 -16.28 6.97 9.33
N ALA A 11 -15.61 6.09 10.08
CA ALA A 11 -15.16 4.80 9.56
C ALA A 11 -16.33 3.87 9.20
N THR A 12 -17.39 3.83 10.02
CA THR A 12 -18.58 3.02 9.72
C THR A 12 -19.38 3.59 8.55
N LEU A 13 -19.48 4.91 8.42
CA LEU A 13 -20.16 5.55 7.30
C LEU A 13 -19.42 5.31 5.97
N LEU A 14 -18.09 5.35 5.97
CA LEU A 14 -17.26 5.00 4.82
C LEU A 14 -17.41 3.52 4.43
N LEU A 15 -17.43 2.61 5.40
CA LEU A 15 -17.65 1.19 5.11
C LEU A 15 -19.04 0.91 4.52
N ALA A 16 -20.06 1.63 5.01
CA ALA A 16 -21.44 1.49 4.54
C ALA A 16 -21.63 2.02 3.10
N THR A 17 -20.88 3.05 2.68
CA THR A 17 -20.93 3.53 1.29
C THR A 17 -20.22 2.58 0.32
N LEU A 18 -19.17 1.87 0.76
CA LEU A 18 -18.51 0.82 -0.03
C LEU A 18 -19.35 -0.47 -0.16
N ALA A 19 -20.24 -0.74 0.80
CA ALA A 19 -21.10 -1.93 0.78
C ALA A 19 -22.19 -1.91 -0.31
N ASN A 20 -22.50 -0.74 -0.88
CA ASN A 20 -23.50 -0.56 -1.93
C ASN A 20 -22.89 -0.50 -3.34
N ALA A 21 -21.66 -1.01 -3.52
CA ALA A 21 -21.15 -1.22 -4.87
C ALA A 21 -22.11 -2.16 -5.62
N PRO A 22 -22.51 -1.82 -6.87
CA PRO A 22 -23.38 -2.69 -7.65
C PRO A 22 -22.72 -4.06 -7.74
N THR A 23 -23.36 -5.06 -7.13
CA THR A 23 -23.02 -6.46 -7.33
C THR A 23 -23.49 -6.82 -8.74
N HIS A 24 -22.70 -6.43 -9.74
CA HIS A 24 -22.78 -7.12 -11.01
C HIS A 24 -22.55 -8.59 -10.69
N ALA A 25 -23.55 -9.42 -10.95
CA ALA A 25 -23.34 -10.85 -10.97
C ALA A 25 -22.08 -11.07 -11.82
N GLN A 26 -21.10 -11.81 -11.28
CA GLN A 26 -19.94 -12.15 -12.08
C GLN A 26 -20.43 -13.11 -13.15
N ASP A 27 -20.64 -12.58 -14.36
CA ASP A 27 -21.02 -13.39 -15.50
C ASP A 27 -19.96 -14.46 -15.68
N VAL A 28 -20.39 -15.71 -15.58
CA VAL A 28 -19.57 -16.86 -15.90
C VAL A 28 -19.53 -16.94 -17.41
N PRO A 29 -18.39 -16.64 -18.07
CA PRO A 29 -18.37 -16.48 -19.52
C PRO A 29 -18.81 -17.77 -20.21
N GLY A 30 -19.85 -17.74 -21.04
CA GLY A 30 -20.34 -18.92 -21.78
C GLY A 30 -21.32 -19.81 -21.00
N ILE A 31 -21.71 -19.46 -19.77
CA ILE A 31 -22.73 -20.21 -19.03
C ILE A 31 -24.10 -20.12 -19.70
N GLU A 32 -24.39 -18.99 -20.33
CA GLU A 32 -25.57 -18.73 -21.15
C GLU A 32 -25.66 -19.70 -22.34
N ILE A 33 -24.52 -20.12 -22.88
CA ILE A 33 -24.45 -21.09 -23.98
C ILE A 33 -24.65 -22.51 -23.43
N CYS A 34 -24.02 -22.86 -22.31
CA CYS A 34 -24.15 -24.19 -21.72
C CYS A 34 -25.55 -24.45 -21.14
N THR A 35 -26.29 -23.43 -20.74
CA THR A 35 -27.63 -23.57 -20.12
C THR A 35 -28.75 -23.66 -21.14
N VAL A 36 -28.57 -23.15 -22.37
CA VAL A 36 -29.54 -23.33 -23.45
C VAL A 36 -29.48 -24.71 -24.11
N GLU A 37 -28.40 -25.46 -23.86
CA GLU A 37 -28.21 -26.82 -24.40
C GLU A 37 -29.23 -27.82 -23.84
N LYS A 38 -29.87 -28.56 -24.74
CA LYS A 38 -30.97 -29.48 -24.43
C LYS A 38 -30.51 -30.93 -24.29
N THR A 39 -29.44 -31.31 -24.98
CA THR A 39 -28.87 -32.66 -24.88
C THR A 39 -27.97 -32.75 -23.63
N MET A 40 -28.20 -33.77 -22.81
CA MET A 40 -27.53 -33.89 -21.51
C MET A 40 -26.01 -34.09 -21.65
N GLU A 41 -25.58 -34.83 -22.67
CA GLU A 41 -24.16 -35.08 -22.97
C GLU A 41 -23.45 -33.78 -23.36
N ARG A 42 -24.04 -32.99 -24.28
CA ARG A 42 -23.45 -31.72 -24.74
C ARG A 42 -23.46 -30.66 -23.64
N ARG A 43 -24.52 -30.62 -22.82
CA ARG A 43 -24.60 -29.73 -21.66
C ARG A 43 -23.51 -30.03 -20.65
N THR A 44 -23.30 -31.31 -20.33
CA THR A 44 -22.24 -31.75 -19.41
C THR A 44 -20.86 -31.39 -19.94
N SER A 45 -20.58 -31.68 -21.22
CA SER A 45 -19.31 -31.34 -21.85
C SER A 45 -19.04 -29.82 -21.89
N CYS A 46 -20.06 -29.01 -22.20
CA CYS A 46 -19.95 -27.56 -22.18
C CYS A 46 -19.59 -27.04 -20.78
N LEU A 47 -20.33 -27.49 -19.76
CA LEU A 47 -20.09 -27.10 -18.36
C LEU A 47 -18.70 -27.53 -17.87
N GLN A 48 -18.22 -28.71 -18.26
CA GLN A 48 -16.86 -29.16 -17.92
C GLN A 48 -15.79 -28.22 -18.50
N SER A 49 -15.92 -27.85 -19.77
CA SER A 49 -14.98 -26.94 -20.42
C SER A 49 -15.01 -25.53 -19.81
N ASN A 50 -16.19 -25.07 -19.38
CA ASN A 50 -16.37 -23.82 -18.66
C ASN A 50 -15.67 -23.83 -17.31
N VAL A 51 -15.84 -24.89 -16.52
CA VAL A 51 -15.18 -25.06 -15.22
C VAL A 51 -13.65 -25.11 -15.38
N ASP A 52 -13.12 -25.81 -16.39
CA ASP A 52 -11.68 -25.83 -16.67
C ASP A 52 -11.15 -24.42 -17.01
N PHE A 53 -11.88 -23.67 -17.85
CA PHE A 53 -11.53 -22.30 -18.17
C PHE A 53 -11.53 -21.39 -16.94
N LEU A 54 -12.57 -21.47 -16.10
CA LEU A 54 -12.66 -20.71 -14.86
C LEU A 54 -11.52 -21.07 -13.90
N GLN A 55 -11.24 -22.36 -13.71
CA GLN A 55 -10.18 -22.83 -12.83
C GLN A 55 -8.80 -22.29 -13.27
N LYS A 56 -8.52 -22.33 -14.58
CA LYS A 56 -7.30 -21.75 -15.16
C LYS A 56 -7.25 -20.23 -14.94
N THR A 57 -8.36 -19.54 -15.14
CA THR A 57 -8.46 -18.08 -14.96
C THR A 57 -8.25 -17.67 -13.50
N ILE A 58 -8.89 -18.36 -12.55
CA ILE A 58 -8.71 -18.14 -11.11
C ILE A 58 -7.26 -18.37 -10.71
N THR A 59 -6.65 -19.45 -11.20
CA THR A 59 -5.23 -19.76 -10.92
C THR A 59 -4.33 -18.64 -11.43
N LYS A 60 -4.53 -18.18 -12.67
CA LYS A 60 -3.78 -17.07 -13.25
C LYS A 60 -3.95 -15.78 -12.44
N LEU A 61 -5.19 -15.38 -12.17
CA LEU A 61 -5.48 -14.18 -11.36
C LEU A 61 -4.82 -14.26 -9.99
N THR A 62 -4.86 -15.43 -9.34
CA THR A 62 -4.23 -15.64 -8.04
C THR A 62 -2.72 -15.46 -8.12
N LEU A 63 -2.06 -16.00 -9.14
CA LEU A 63 -0.62 -15.83 -9.35
C LEU A 63 -0.26 -14.37 -9.63
N ASP A 64 -0.99 -13.70 -10.53
CA ASP A 64 -0.79 -12.30 -10.86
C ASP A 64 -0.92 -11.40 -9.63
N HIS A 65 -1.92 -11.65 -8.78
CA HIS A 65 -2.09 -10.89 -7.53
C HIS A 65 -0.97 -11.17 -6.53
N ARG A 66 -0.54 -12.42 -6.36
CA ARG A 66 0.62 -12.76 -5.51
C ARG A 66 1.89 -12.04 -5.98
N GLN A 67 2.16 -12.03 -7.28
CA GLN A 67 3.30 -11.31 -7.84
C GLN A 67 3.23 -9.81 -7.57
N LYS A 68 2.05 -9.20 -7.70
CA LYS A 68 1.85 -7.78 -7.35
C LYS A 68 2.10 -7.50 -5.87
N LEU A 69 1.62 -8.37 -4.97
CA LEU A 69 1.85 -8.24 -3.54
C LEU A 69 3.34 -8.37 -3.20
N ASP A 70 4.04 -9.34 -3.79
CA ASP A 70 5.47 -9.53 -3.57
C ASP A 70 6.29 -8.33 -4.08
N ALA A 71 5.93 -7.79 -5.25
CA ALA A 71 6.54 -6.58 -5.78
C ALA A 71 6.32 -5.37 -4.86
N ALA A 72 5.09 -5.18 -4.35
CA ALA A 72 4.78 -4.11 -3.40
C ALA A 72 5.56 -4.26 -2.08
N ASN A 73 5.69 -5.49 -1.55
CA ASN A 73 6.48 -5.76 -0.35
C ASN A 73 7.96 -5.38 -0.55
N ARG A 74 8.55 -5.70 -1.70
CA ARG A 74 9.92 -5.27 -2.02
C ARG A 74 10.06 -3.74 -2.09
N GLN A 75 9.07 -3.04 -2.63
CA GLN A 75 9.06 -1.58 -2.65
C GLN A 75 8.98 -1.02 -1.22
N ILE A 76 8.14 -1.61 -0.36
CA ILE A 76 8.05 -1.23 1.05
C ILE A 76 9.41 -1.38 1.74
N ASP A 77 10.13 -2.47 1.50
CA ASP A 77 11.42 -2.69 2.14
C ASP A 77 12.50 -1.73 1.63
N ALA A 78 12.52 -1.41 0.32
CA ALA A 78 13.39 -0.37 -0.23
C ALA A 78 13.09 1.02 0.37
N LEU A 79 11.81 1.36 0.54
CA LEU A 79 11.38 2.60 1.18
C LEU A 79 11.79 2.66 2.65
N LYS A 80 11.67 1.56 3.40
CA LYS A 80 12.14 1.49 4.80
C LYS A 80 13.63 1.77 4.92
N VAL A 81 14.45 1.19 4.03
CA VAL A 81 15.90 1.46 4.00
C VAL A 81 16.19 2.93 3.72
N THR A 82 15.48 3.51 2.74
CA THR A 82 15.62 4.94 2.41
C THR A 82 15.24 5.83 3.60
N LEU A 83 14.14 5.50 4.28
CA LEU A 83 13.66 6.21 5.46
C LEU A 83 14.69 6.15 6.59
N ALA A 84 15.25 4.98 6.87
CA ALA A 84 16.30 4.83 7.87
C ALA A 84 17.56 5.64 7.51
N GLY A 85 17.94 5.66 6.23
CA GLY A 85 19.04 6.50 5.73
C GLY A 85 18.78 7.99 5.97
N LEU A 86 17.59 8.48 5.61
CA LEU A 86 17.19 9.87 5.84
C LEU A 86 17.14 10.24 7.32
N GLN A 87 16.63 9.36 8.18
CA GLN A 87 16.64 9.55 9.63
C GLN A 87 18.06 9.73 10.18
N LYS A 88 19.01 8.94 9.67
CA LYS A 88 20.42 9.09 10.04
C LYS A 88 20.98 10.45 9.59
N THR A 89 20.76 10.85 8.34
CA THR A 89 21.21 12.16 7.84
C THR A 89 20.63 13.32 8.66
N ILE A 90 19.36 13.24 9.05
CA ILE A 90 18.74 14.25 9.93
C ILE A 90 19.45 14.30 11.28
N GLY A 91 19.72 13.15 11.89
CA GLY A 91 20.46 13.07 13.16
C GLY A 91 21.87 13.65 13.07
N ASP A 92 22.59 13.36 11.98
CA ASP A 92 23.94 13.88 11.73
C ASP A 92 23.91 15.42 11.55
N LEU A 93 22.93 15.95 10.80
CA LEU A 93 22.74 17.39 10.61
C LEU A 93 22.35 18.12 11.88
N GLN A 94 21.43 17.56 12.69
CA GLN A 94 21.06 18.12 13.99
C GLN A 94 22.27 18.19 14.94
N THR A 95 23.09 17.14 14.94
CA THR A 95 24.33 17.11 15.74
C THR A 95 25.35 18.13 15.25
N ALA A 96 25.54 18.26 13.93
CA ALA A 96 26.43 19.26 13.35
C ALA A 96 25.95 20.69 13.64
N GLN A 97 24.64 20.95 13.56
CA GLN A 97 24.04 22.23 13.88
C GLN A 97 24.24 22.61 15.35
N ALA A 98 24.04 21.65 16.28
CA ALA A 98 24.28 21.88 17.70
C ALA A 98 25.74 22.24 18.00
N LYS A 99 26.69 21.53 17.38
CA LYS A 99 28.13 21.84 17.49
C LYS A 99 28.46 23.24 16.96
N GLN A 100 27.93 23.59 15.79
CA GLN A 100 28.12 24.94 15.23
C GLN A 100 27.53 26.03 16.13
N ALA A 101 26.37 25.80 16.74
CA ALA A 101 25.75 26.74 17.66
C ALA A 101 26.60 26.93 18.94
N ASP A 102 27.19 25.85 19.47
CA ASP A 102 28.10 25.92 20.63
C ASP A 102 29.44 26.61 20.29
N ASP A 103 30.00 26.36 19.10
CA ASP A 103 31.22 27.00 18.63
C ASP A 103 31.04 28.51 18.39
N LEU A 104 29.86 28.92 17.91
CA LEU A 104 29.50 30.34 17.75
C LEU A 104 29.37 31.05 19.10
N LYS A 105 28.81 30.41 20.12
CA LYS A 105 28.73 30.97 21.48
C LYS A 105 30.12 31.13 22.10
N LYS A 106 31.00 30.13 21.96
CA LYS A 106 32.39 30.21 22.45
C LYS A 106 33.22 31.30 21.78
N LYS A 107 32.92 31.66 20.52
CA LYS A 107 33.58 32.78 19.83
C LYS A 107 33.05 34.16 20.24
N GLN A 108 31.82 34.26 20.74
CA GLN A 108 31.27 35.53 21.27
C GLN A 108 31.78 35.86 22.67
N ASP A 109 32.23 34.86 23.45
CA ASP A 109 32.85 35.06 24.77
C ASP A 109 34.39 35.29 24.73
N ALA A 110 34.99 35.39 23.53
CA ALA A 110 36.41 35.73 23.41
C ALA A 110 36.64 37.23 23.71
N PRO A 111 37.54 37.62 24.64
CA PRO A 111 37.79 39.02 24.96
C PRO A 111 38.26 39.79 23.72
N PRO A 112 37.87 41.07 23.55
CA PRO A 112 38.36 41.89 22.45
C PRO A 112 39.89 41.94 22.52
N ALA A 113 40.54 41.65 21.39
CA ALA A 113 41.97 41.79 21.24
C ALA A 113 42.33 43.25 21.56
N LYS A 114 42.98 43.47 22.71
CA LYS A 114 43.53 44.76 23.07
C LYS A 114 44.64 45.09 22.09
N ASP A 115 44.49 46.24 21.46
CA ASP A 115 45.46 46.91 20.62
C ASP A 115 46.86 46.88 21.24
N ALA A 116 47.86 46.54 20.42
CA ALA A 116 49.27 46.74 20.73
C ALA A 116 49.93 47.51 19.58
N LYS A 117 49.86 48.84 19.74
CA LYS A 117 50.81 49.88 19.30
C LYS A 117 50.87 50.31 17.84
#